data_AF-A0A2K4KQ34-F1
#
_entry.id   AF-A0A2K4KQ34-F1
#
_cell.length_a   1.000
_cell.length_b   1.000
_cell.length_c   1.000
_cell.angle_alpha   90.00
_cell.angle_beta   90.00
_cell.angle_gamma   90.00
#
_symmetry.space_group_name_H-M   'P 1'
#
loop_
_entity.id
_entity.type
_entity.pdbx_description
1 polymer ?
#
loop_
_entity_poly.entity_id
_entity_poly.type
_entity_poly.pdbx_seq_one_letter_code
_entity_poly.pdbx_strand_id
1 'polypeptide(L)'
;MERESKPAGNGKNIVATSFQGPLPPPSLLRDYDDVVPGLAAKIVEWTTSQTAHRQKMEERAIGIDEKLSTWYVVEIMIGLLLGFLIAVSVVLAVIYLAMNGKEIAAGALGTIGFGSMVAAFITGRRKRVAGEENNKQEKKKPTK
;
A
#
# COMPACT_ATOMS: atom_id res chain seq x y z
N MET A 1 8.31 -63.57 -32.94
CA MET A 1 9.58 -63.30 -32.23
C MET A 1 10.34 -62.25 -33.02
N GLU A 2 10.96 -61.31 -32.30
CA GLU A 2 11.65 -60.08 -32.71
C GLU A 2 11.07 -59.19 -33.82
N ARG A 3 10.45 -58.08 -33.44
CA ARG A 3 10.64 -56.82 -34.16
C ARG A 3 11.46 -55.88 -33.27
N GLU A 4 12.77 -55.88 -33.45
CA GLU A 4 13.62 -54.76 -33.06
C GLU A 4 14.17 -54.08 -34.31
N SER A 5 13.82 -52.82 -34.49
CA SER A 5 14.75 -51.79 -34.99
C SER A 5 14.18 -50.42 -34.60
N LYS A 6 14.58 -50.02 -33.39
CA LYS A 6 14.35 -48.69 -32.81
C LYS A 6 15.15 -47.66 -33.62
N PRO A 7 14.54 -46.57 -34.15
CA PRO A 7 15.33 -45.49 -34.71
C PRO A 7 16.05 -44.73 -33.58
N ALA A 8 17.35 -44.52 -33.77
CA ALA A 8 18.21 -43.76 -32.87
C ALA A 8 17.74 -42.29 -32.80
N GLY A 9 17.03 -41.94 -31.72
CA GLY A 9 16.74 -40.56 -31.38
C GLY A 9 18.02 -39.88 -30.88
N ASN A 10 18.61 -39.03 -31.73
CA ASN A 10 19.74 -38.19 -31.38
C ASN A 10 19.31 -37.14 -30.35
N GLY A 11 19.43 -37.46 -29.06
CA GLY A 11 19.12 -36.57 -27.95
C GLY A 11 20.14 -35.44 -27.87
N LYS A 12 19.81 -34.29 -28.46
CA LYS A 12 20.58 -33.05 -28.28
C LYS A 12 20.39 -32.58 -26.84
N ASN A 13 21.39 -32.81 -25.97
CA ASN A 13 21.38 -32.29 -24.61
C ASN A 13 21.43 -30.75 -24.66
N ILE A 14 20.35 -30.08 -24.26
CA ILE A 14 20.32 -28.62 -24.14
C ILE A 14 20.82 -28.29 -22.73
N VAL A 15 22.07 -27.83 -22.62
CA VAL A 15 22.61 -27.31 -21.35
C VAL A 15 22.20 -25.85 -21.23
N ALA A 16 21.13 -25.59 -20.48
CA ALA A 16 20.73 -24.23 -20.13
C ALA A 16 21.43 -23.82 -18.83
N THR A 17 22.30 -22.81 -18.89
CA THR A 17 22.84 -22.17 -17.69
C THR A 17 21.94 -20.99 -17.33
N SER A 18 21.29 -21.04 -16.18
CA SER A 18 20.59 -19.89 -15.61
C SER A 18 21.45 -19.28 -14.51
N PHE A 19 21.61 -17.96 -14.58
CA PHE A 19 22.25 -17.20 -13.52
C PHE A 19 21.27 -16.15 -13.01
N GLN A 20 21.22 -15.98 -11.70
CA GLN A 20 20.33 -15.03 -11.05
C GLN A 20 21.16 -14.09 -10.17
N GLY A 21 21.30 -12.87 -10.64
CA GLY A 21 22.02 -11.82 -9.95
C GLY A 21 22.14 -10.59 -10.85
N PRO A 22 22.46 -9.43 -10.28
CA PRO A 22 22.55 -8.18 -11.04
C PRO A 22 23.77 -8.15 -11.97
N LEU A 23 24.79 -8.96 -11.68
CA LEU A 23 26.01 -9.09 -12.48
C LEU A 23 26.04 -10.43 -13.22
N PRO A 24 26.55 -10.51 -14.46
CA PRO A 24 26.77 -11.80 -15.11
C PRO A 24 27.83 -12.64 -14.37
N PRO A 25 27.83 -13.97 -14.54
CA PRO A 25 28.82 -14.82 -13.89
C PRO A 25 30.25 -14.45 -14.34
N PRO A 26 31.27 -14.66 -13.48
CA PRO A 26 32.66 -14.25 -13.77
C PRO A 26 33.23 -14.83 -15.07
N SER A 27 32.85 -16.06 -15.43
CA SER A 27 33.24 -16.68 -16.70
C SER A 27 32.73 -15.90 -17.91
N LEU A 28 31.46 -15.49 -17.88
CA LEU A 28 30.84 -14.73 -18.96
C LEU A 28 31.35 -13.29 -19.01
N LEU A 29 31.66 -12.68 -17.87
CA LEU A 29 32.32 -11.37 -17.83
C LEU A 29 33.68 -11.42 -18.51
N ARG A 30 34.47 -12.48 -18.31
CA ARG A 30 35.75 -12.67 -19.00
C ARG A 30 35.55 -12.81 -20.50
N ASP A 31 34.56 -13.60 -20.93
CA ASP A 31 34.23 -13.75 -22.35
C ASP A 31 33.83 -12.40 -22.99
N TYR A 32 33.13 -11.52 -22.27
CA TYR A 32 32.81 -10.17 -22.75
C TYR A 32 34.06 -9.29 -22.90
N ASP A 33 35.00 -9.38 -21.96
CA ASP A 33 36.26 -8.63 -22.01
C ASP A 33 37.18 -9.11 -23.13
N ASP A 34 37.17 -10.42 -23.41
CA ASP A 34 37.94 -11.02 -24.49
C ASP A 34 37.43 -10.58 -25.87
N VAL A 35 36.13 -10.30 -26.01
CA VAL A 35 35.53 -9.77 -27.26
C VAL A 35 35.76 -8.26 -27.40
N VAL A 36 35.59 -7.50 -26.33
CA VAL A 36 35.86 -6.06 -26.29
C VAL A 36 36.63 -5.74 -25.00
N PRO A 37 37.94 -5.42 -25.08
CA PRO A 37 38.75 -5.12 -23.91
C PRO A 37 38.14 -3.99 -23.07
N GLY A 38 37.96 -4.23 -21.76
CA GLY A 38 37.38 -3.28 -20.81
C GLY A 38 35.86 -3.31 -20.71
N LEU A 39 35.17 -4.14 -21.51
CA LEU A 39 33.72 -4.27 -21.46
C LEU A 39 33.23 -4.86 -20.13
N ALA A 40 33.98 -5.79 -19.53
CA ALA A 40 33.60 -6.38 -18.25
C ALA A 40 33.51 -5.33 -17.14
N ALA A 41 34.50 -4.44 -17.06
CA ALA A 41 34.51 -3.33 -16.09
C ALA A 41 33.31 -2.39 -16.30
N LYS A 42 32.98 -2.10 -17.57
CA LYS A 42 31.85 -1.24 -17.93
C LYS A 42 30.49 -1.87 -17.58
N ILE A 43 30.35 -3.18 -17.76
CA ILE A 43 29.15 -3.93 -17.33
C ILE A 43 28.97 -3.84 -15.83
N VAL A 44 30.05 -4.03 -15.05
CA VAL A 44 29.99 -3.88 -13.59
C VAL A 44 29.57 -2.47 -13.21
N GLU A 45 30.15 -1.44 -13.81
CA GLU A 45 29.79 -0.04 -13.58
C GLU A 45 28.31 0.25 -13.88
N TRP A 46 27.81 -0.23 -15.03
CA TRP A 46 26.40 -0.07 -15.40
C TRP A 46 25.47 -0.78 -14.42
N THR A 47 25.79 -2.00 -14.02
CA THR A 47 25.00 -2.72 -13.02
C THR A 47 24.99 -2.00 -11.66
N THR A 48 26.14 -1.53 -11.20
CA THR A 48 26.25 -0.83 -9.91
C THR A 48 25.50 0.49 -9.94
N SER A 49 25.61 1.27 -11.02
CA SER A 49 24.87 2.53 -11.17
C SER A 49 23.35 2.30 -11.23
N GLN A 50 22.89 1.25 -11.91
CA GLN A 50 21.47 0.89 -11.92
C GLN A 50 20.96 0.40 -10.56
N THR A 51 21.77 -0.36 -9.84
CA THR A 51 21.45 -0.80 -8.47
C THR A 51 21.34 0.40 -7.53
N ALA A 52 22.30 1.33 -7.60
CA ALA A 52 22.28 2.57 -6.81
C ALA A 52 21.08 3.47 -7.19
N HIS A 53 20.73 3.54 -8.47
CA HIS A 53 19.53 4.26 -8.91
C HIS A 53 18.25 3.63 -8.32
N ARG A 54 18.13 2.30 -8.39
CA ARG A 54 17.00 1.58 -7.80
C ARG A 54 16.91 1.79 -6.29
N GLN A 55 18.02 1.69 -5.56
CA GLN A 55 18.06 1.96 -4.11
C GLN A 55 17.60 3.38 -3.78
N LYS A 56 18.03 4.39 -4.55
CA LYS A 56 17.57 5.78 -4.38
C LYS A 56 16.06 5.94 -4.65
N MET A 57 15.50 5.19 -5.59
CA MET A 57 14.07 5.19 -5.86
C MET A 57 13.28 4.53 -4.72
N GLU A 58 13.79 3.42 -4.18
CA GLU A 58 13.20 2.74 -3.02
C GLU A 58 13.24 3.64 -1.76
N GLU A 59 14.36 4.30 -1.51
CA GLU A 59 14.51 5.26 -0.39
C GLU A 59 13.54 6.45 -0.52
N ARG A 60 13.40 7.01 -1.73
CA ARG A 60 12.42 8.08 -1.98
C ARG A 60 10.98 7.61 -1.80
N ALA A 61 10.65 6.39 -2.22
CA ALA A 61 9.32 5.83 -2.03
C ALA A 61 8.98 5.70 -0.54
N ILE A 62 9.89 5.13 0.26
CA ILE A 62 9.73 5.00 1.71
C ILE A 62 9.55 6.37 2.37
N GLY A 63 10.37 7.36 2.02
CA GLY A 63 10.27 8.71 2.57
C GLY A 63 8.97 9.45 2.19
N ILE A 64 8.34 9.08 1.08
CA ILE A 64 7.03 9.60 0.68
C ILE A 64 5.92 8.96 1.53
N ASP A 65 5.99 7.65 1.75
CA ASP A 65 5.01 6.91 2.55
C ASP A 65 4.97 7.41 4.02
N GLU A 66 6.13 7.70 4.61
CA GLU A 66 6.21 8.26 5.97
C GLU A 66 5.58 9.65 6.09
N LYS A 67 5.82 10.51 5.10
CA LYS A 67 5.27 11.88 5.07
C LYS A 67 3.77 11.90 4.83
N LEU A 68 3.27 11.05 3.94
CA LEU A 68 1.83 10.89 3.69
C LEU A 68 1.09 10.41 4.95
N SER A 69 1.67 9.46 5.67
CA SER A 69 1.10 8.94 6.92
C SER A 69 0.98 10.03 7.99
N THR A 70 2.01 10.88 8.11
CA THR A 70 2.00 11.98 9.09
C THR A 70 0.94 13.04 8.76
N TRP A 71 0.82 13.43 7.48
CA TRP A 71 -0.17 14.43 7.05
C TRP A 71 -1.61 13.96 7.29
N TYR A 72 -1.88 12.69 6.99
CA TYR A 72 -3.17 12.06 7.24
C TYR A 72 -3.57 12.09 8.73
N VAL A 73 -2.63 11.80 9.64
CA VAL A 73 -2.90 11.86 11.08
C VAL A 73 -3.24 13.27 11.52
N VAL A 74 -2.54 14.28 11.00
CA VAL A 74 -2.81 15.69 11.33
C VAL A 74 -4.18 16.14 10.85
N GLU A 75 -4.60 15.78 9.63
CA GLU A 75 -5.95 16.08 9.12
C GLU A 75 -7.05 15.49 10.00
N ILE A 76 -6.88 14.23 10.42
CA ILE A 76 -7.83 13.57 11.34
C ILE A 76 -7.89 14.31 12.68
N MET A 77 -6.74 14.68 13.24
CA MET A 77 -6.69 15.37 14.53
C MET A 77 -7.36 16.75 14.45
N ILE A 78 -7.15 17.50 13.38
CA ILE A 78 -7.79 18.80 13.15
C ILE A 78 -9.31 18.63 12.99
N GLY A 79 -9.75 17.66 12.18
CA GLY A 79 -11.17 17.36 12.01
C GLY A 79 -11.85 16.96 13.32
N LEU A 80 -11.18 16.14 14.13
CA LEU A 80 -11.68 15.75 15.45
C LEU A 80 -11.74 16.93 16.42
N LEU A 81 -10.72 17.79 16.44
CA LEU A 81 -10.69 18.98 17.29
C LEU A 81 -11.81 19.97 16.92
N LEU A 82 -12.01 20.23 15.63
CA LEU A 82 -13.11 21.07 15.15
C LEU A 82 -14.47 20.46 15.48
N GLY A 83 -14.64 19.16 15.26
CA GLY A 83 -15.86 18.44 15.65
C GLY A 83 -16.14 18.50 17.15
N PHE A 84 -15.10 18.37 17.98
CA PHE A 84 -15.18 18.50 19.43
C PHE A 84 -15.60 19.92 19.85
N LEU A 85 -15.01 20.96 19.27
CA LEU A 85 -15.38 22.35 19.56
C LEU A 85 -16.84 22.64 19.20
N ILE A 86 -17.32 22.11 18.07
CA ILE A 86 -18.74 22.24 17.67
C ILE A 86 -19.64 21.48 18.65
N ALA A 87 -19.27 20.27 19.06
CA ALA A 87 -20.04 19.52 20.04
C ALA A 87 -20.17 20.26 21.37
N VAL A 88 -19.06 20.82 21.88
CA VAL A 88 -19.05 21.61 23.12
C VAL A 88 -19.91 22.86 22.97
N SER A 89 -19.83 23.58 21.85
CA SER A 89 -20.63 24.80 21.65
C SER A 89 -22.13 24.51 21.62
N VAL A 90 -22.56 23.40 21.00
CA VAL A 90 -23.96 22.96 21.00
C VAL A 90 -24.42 22.61 22.42
N VAL A 91 -23.60 21.90 23.20
CA VAL A 91 -23.93 21.59 24.60
C VAL A 91 -24.11 22.86 25.44
N LEU A 92 -23.18 23.83 25.30
CA LEU A 92 -23.30 25.11 25.98
C LEU A 92 -24.55 25.89 25.55
N ALA A 93 -24.88 25.89 24.26
CA ALA A 93 -26.10 26.53 23.76
C ALA A 93 -27.37 25.90 24.33
N VAL A 94 -27.42 24.57 24.45
CA VAL A 94 -28.55 23.84 25.06
C VAL A 94 -28.69 24.19 26.54
N ILE A 95 -27.59 24.19 27.29
CA ILE A 95 -27.58 24.58 28.72
C ILE A 95 -28.07 26.02 28.88
N TYR A 96 -27.57 26.94 28.06
CA TYR A 96 -27.97 28.34 28.09
C TYR A 96 -29.47 28.52 27.78
N LEU A 97 -30.01 27.81 26.80
CA LEU A 97 -31.44 27.87 26.47
C LEU A 97 -32.31 27.29 27.58
N ALA A 98 -31.87 26.20 28.21
CA ALA A 98 -32.57 25.59 29.34
C ALA A 98 -32.63 26.55 30.54
N MET A 99 -31.53 27.23 30.87
CA MET A 99 -31.50 28.21 31.96
C MET A 99 -32.42 29.42 31.73
N ASN A 100 -32.68 29.78 30.46
CA ASN A 100 -33.58 30.88 30.09
C ASN A 100 -35.06 30.44 30.00
N GLY A 101 -35.41 29.23 30.47
CA GLY A 101 -36.79 28.73 30.48
C GLY A 101 -37.31 28.31 29.09
N LYS A 102 -36.46 28.22 28.07
CA LYS A 102 -36.83 27.80 26.71
C LYS A 102 -36.70 26.29 26.54
N GLU A 103 -37.41 25.54 27.38
CA GLU A 103 -37.24 24.07 27.49
C GLU A 103 -37.55 23.33 26.18
N ILE A 104 -38.58 23.74 25.44
CA ILE A 104 -38.94 23.12 24.15
C ILE A 104 -37.80 23.30 23.14
N ALA A 105 -37.21 24.49 23.08
CA ALA A 105 -36.10 24.78 22.15
C ALA A 105 -34.81 24.05 22.58
N ALA A 106 -34.55 23.98 23.90
CA ALA A 106 -33.42 23.22 24.45
C ALA A 106 -33.56 21.71 24.16
N GLY A 107 -34.76 21.16 24.36
CA GLY A 107 -35.06 19.75 24.09
C GLY A 107 -34.97 19.41 22.59
N ALA A 108 -35.48 20.27 21.71
CA ALA A 108 -35.36 20.08 20.26
C ALA A 108 -33.88 20.10 19.81
N LEU A 109 -33.10 21.09 20.24
CA LEU A 109 -31.67 21.16 19.91
C LEU A 109 -30.87 20.00 20.50
N GLY A 110 -31.16 19.61 21.75
CA GLY A 110 -30.52 18.47 22.40
C GLY A 110 -30.79 17.16 21.66
N THR A 111 -32.07 16.86 21.37
CA THR A 111 -32.45 15.62 20.67
C THR A 111 -31.89 15.53 19.26
N ILE A 112 -31.92 16.62 18.48
CA ILE A 112 -31.35 16.65 17.13
C ILE A 112 -29.82 16.55 17.20
N GLY A 113 -29.18 17.33 18.07
CA GLY A 113 -27.72 17.37 18.22
C GLY A 113 -27.17 16.00 18.67
N PHE A 114 -27.62 15.50 19.81
CA PHE A 114 -27.17 14.20 20.33
C PHE A 114 -27.64 13.04 19.44
N GLY A 115 -28.87 13.08 18.92
CA GLY A 115 -29.39 12.05 18.02
C GLY A 115 -28.55 11.90 16.75
N SER A 116 -28.15 13.03 16.14
CA SER A 116 -27.27 13.02 14.97
C SER A 116 -25.88 12.43 15.27
N MET A 117 -25.31 12.73 16.44
CA MET A 117 -24.03 12.18 16.87
C MET A 117 -24.10 10.65 17.05
N VAL A 118 -25.12 10.16 17.76
CA VAL A 118 -25.33 8.71 17.92
C VAL A 118 -25.55 8.01 16.57
N ALA A 119 -26.35 8.62 15.69
CA ALA A 119 -26.58 8.09 14.35
C ALA A 119 -25.30 8.02 13.51
N ALA A 120 -24.43 9.02 13.59
CA ALA A 120 -23.13 9.03 12.93
C ALA A 120 -22.22 7.90 13.46
N PHE A 121 -22.18 7.67 14.79
CA PHE A 121 -21.41 6.57 15.38
C PHE A 121 -21.90 5.19 14.92
N ILE A 122 -23.22 4.98 14.86
CA ILE A 122 -23.81 3.71 14.38
C ILE A 122 -23.50 3.49 12.89
N THR A 123 -23.68 4.52 12.08
CA THR A 123 -23.43 4.46 10.63
C THR A 123 -21.93 4.25 10.34
N GLY A 124 -21.06 4.90 11.09
CA GLY A 124 -19.60 4.72 11.01
C GLY A 124 -19.18 3.28 11.33
N ARG A 125 -19.80 2.65 12.35
CA ARG A 125 -19.54 1.24 12.68
C ARG A 125 -19.95 0.29 11.54
N ARG A 126 -21.10 0.53 10.90
CA ARG A 126 -21.56 -0.30 9.75
C ARG A 126 -20.62 -0.19 8.54
N LYS A 127 -20.12 1.01 8.23
CA LYS A 127 -19.18 1.20 7.10
C LYS A 127 -17.85 0.46 7.30
N ARG A 128 -17.33 0.39 8.54
CA ARG A 128 -16.10 -0.37 8.85
C ARG A 128 -16.29 -1.87 8.62
N VAL A 129 -17.39 -2.43 9.13
CA VAL A 129 -17.71 -3.87 8.95
C VAL A 129 -17.90 -4.21 7.48
N ALA A 130 -18.67 -3.40 6.73
CA ALA A 130 -18.87 -3.62 5.29
C ALA A 130 -17.57 -3.51 4.47
N GLY A 131 -16.67 -2.59 4.85
CA GLY A 131 -15.35 -2.45 4.22
C GLY A 131 -14.44 -3.67 4.47
N GLU A 132 -14.48 -4.24 5.68
CA GLU A 132 -13.74 -5.46 6.02
C GLU A 132 -14.25 -6.70 5.29
N GLU A 133 -15.57 -6.81 5.08
CA GLU A 133 -16.16 -7.91 4.29
C GLU A 133 -15.80 -7.81 2.80
N ASN A 134 -15.86 -6.62 2.21
CA ASN A 134 -15.48 -6.41 0.81
C ASN A 134 -13.99 -6.69 0.55
N ASN A 135 -13.09 -6.23 1.42
CA ASN A 135 -11.65 -6.48 1.29
C ASN A 135 -11.32 -7.98 1.44
N LYS A 136 -12.02 -8.71 2.32
CA LYS A 136 -11.90 -10.18 2.44
C LYS A 136 -12.41 -10.93 1.21
N GLN A 137 -13.41 -10.41 0.50
CA GLN A 137 -13.94 -11.03 -0.73
C GLN A 137 -13.02 -10.77 -1.94
N GLU A 138 -12.42 -9.58 -2.04
CA GLU A 138 -11.49 -9.23 -3.12
C GLU A 138 -10.20 -10.07 -3.05
N LYS A 139 -9.65 -10.29 -1.85
CA LYS A 139 -8.49 -11.20 -1.64
C LYS A 139 -8.80 -12.68 -1.86
N LYS A 140 -10.07 -13.08 -1.92
CA LYS A 140 -10.51 -14.47 -2.15
C LYS A 140 -10.87 -14.76 -3.61
N LYS A 141 -10.96 -13.76 -4.49
CA LYS A 141 -11.11 -14.01 -5.92
C LYS A 141 -9.76 -14.43 -6.50
N PRO A 142 -9.60 -15.66 -7.01
CA PRO A 142 -8.38 -16.04 -7.70
C PRO A 142 -8.25 -15.15 -8.94
N THR A 143 -7.10 -14.49 -9.07
CA THR A 143 -6.68 -13.82 -10.30
C THR A 143 -6.76 -14.85 -11.42
N LYS A 144 -7.70 -14.66 -12.34
CA LYS A 144 -7.81 -15.46 -13.56
C LYS A 144 -6.62 -15.19 -14.47
#